data_AF-A0A2T2TXR6-F1
#
_entry.id   AF-A0A2T2TXR6-F1
#
_cell.length_a   1.000
_cell.length_b   1.000
_cell.length_c   1.000
_cell.angle_alpha   90.00
_cell.angle_beta   90.00
_cell.angle_gamma   90.00
#
_symmetry.space_group_name_H-M   'P 1'
#
loop_
_entity.id
_entity.type
_entity.pdbx_description
1 polymer ?
#
loop_
_entity_poly.entity_id
_entity_poly.type
_entity_poly.pdbx_seq_one_letter_code
_entity_poly.pdbx_strand_id
1 'polypeptide(L)'
;MPLCPLLKNGFLLVLPLFLVGAAAPAAGQQGPLGAFSNQAHLGGGEGTALYDTSAQAYTVWATGGSHLARRRMQDDFVLRTRLQQSGAPAQRKGWMVRSSLADTATVVTGAVHNDGRTVLRVRDGTDGPPKAVRVPVDHPDVLELKREGPTFILSAAQFGDPFTRDSLAELELGPEVHVGLFVSSEGEAEARFHNVRLITPAPDSLVPYEDDLGSTLETMTVETGRRTIHHRSPTSLQAPNWTPDGEALIYNSGGLLYRFDLATKAPEAIDTGFADANNNDHVISSDGTRLGISHHAEAHDGTSIIYTVPIEGGTPTQVTPKGPSYLHGWSPDDRFLVYTGERNGEYDLYKIPADGGEEIRLTTAEGLDDGSEYTPDGEYIYFNSVRSGSMEIWRMRPDGSHPEQLTDDRFNNWFPHVSPDGQTVVFLSYPPSVPPGDHPSYKHVYLRKMPIDGGTPEVIAYVYGGQGTINVPSWSPDGTQIGFVSNTGTH
;
A
#
# COMPACT_ATOMS: atom_id res chain seq x y z
N MET A 1 35.97 71.70 14.60
CA MET A 1 34.71 71.16 15.15
C MET A 1 33.97 70.40 14.06
N PRO A 2 34.22 69.09 13.96
CA PRO A 2 33.40 68.14 13.20
C PRO A 2 32.83 67.04 14.14
N LEU A 3 32.04 66.13 13.56
CA LEU A 3 31.65 64.81 14.08
C LEU A 3 30.58 64.76 15.18
N CYS A 4 29.34 64.52 14.75
CA CYS A 4 28.31 63.84 15.53
C CYS A 4 28.09 62.46 14.89
N PRO A 5 28.35 61.33 15.57
CA PRO A 5 28.17 60.01 14.97
C PRO A 5 26.76 59.47 15.23
N LEU A 6 26.21 58.83 14.20
CA LEU A 6 25.05 57.96 14.25
C LEU A 6 25.31 56.77 15.20
N LEU A 7 24.47 56.61 16.22
CA LEU A 7 24.34 55.36 16.97
C LEU A 7 23.35 54.44 16.25
N LYS A 8 23.87 53.31 15.78
CA LYS A 8 23.11 52.18 15.23
C LYS A 8 22.30 51.53 16.36
N ASN A 9 20.97 51.52 16.26
CA ASN A 9 20.13 50.60 17.01
C ASN A 9 20.09 49.25 16.30
N GLY A 10 21.01 48.35 16.67
CA GLY A 10 20.87 46.92 16.41
C GLY A 10 20.37 46.25 17.69
N PHE A 11 19.08 45.92 17.75
CA PHE A 11 18.58 44.99 18.76
C PHE A 11 19.05 43.59 18.35
N LEU A 12 20.06 43.08 19.05
CA LEU A 12 20.43 41.67 19.01
C LEU A 12 19.42 40.94 19.90
N LEU A 13 18.45 40.24 19.29
CA LEU A 13 17.57 39.34 20.01
C LEU A 13 18.38 38.07 20.33
N VAL A 14 18.93 37.98 21.55
CA VAL A 14 19.50 36.73 22.05
C VAL A 14 18.32 35.83 22.44
N LEU A 15 17.92 34.94 21.52
CA LEU A 15 17.05 33.82 21.88
C LEU A 15 17.85 32.87 22.79
N PRO A 16 17.34 32.52 23.99
CA PRO A 16 17.98 31.48 24.77
C PRO A 16 17.81 30.16 24.03
N LEU A 17 18.95 29.53 23.74
CA LEU A 17 19.02 28.15 23.26
C LEU A 17 18.48 27.26 24.38
N PHE A 18 17.23 26.83 24.28
CA PHE A 18 16.73 25.76 25.14
C PHE A 18 17.41 24.46 24.69
N LEU A 19 18.45 24.06 25.40
CA LEU A 19 18.85 22.66 25.45
C LEU A 19 17.68 21.89 26.08
N VAL A 20 16.87 21.24 25.24
CA VAL A 20 15.97 20.19 25.68
C VAL A 20 16.86 19.01 26.03
N GLY A 21 17.22 18.88 27.31
CA GLY A 21 17.75 17.64 27.84
C GLY A 21 16.68 16.56 27.67
N ALA A 22 17.03 15.45 27.02
CA ALA A 22 16.18 14.28 26.95
C ALA A 22 16.03 13.72 28.37
N ALA A 23 14.93 14.08 29.04
CA ALA A 23 14.54 13.44 30.29
C ALA A 23 13.86 12.10 29.94
N ALA A 24 14.22 11.05 30.66
CA ALA A 24 13.50 9.78 30.62
C ALA A 24 11.99 10.03 30.84
N PRO A 25 11.10 9.44 30.04
CA PRO A 25 9.67 9.58 30.27
C PRO A 25 9.36 8.93 31.63
N ALA A 26 8.80 9.74 32.54
CA ALA A 26 8.32 9.25 33.83
C ALA A 26 7.33 8.10 33.62
N ALA A 27 7.33 7.13 34.54
CA ALA A 27 6.43 5.97 34.55
C ALA A 27 4.96 6.38 34.76
N GLY A 28 4.36 6.97 33.73
CA GLY A 28 2.91 7.12 33.58
C GLY A 28 2.30 5.84 33.00
N GLN A 29 0.97 5.70 33.12
CA GLN A 29 0.21 4.63 32.45
C GLN A 29 0.70 4.45 31.01
N GLN A 30 1.16 3.24 30.68
CA GLN A 30 1.60 2.91 29.32
C GLN A 30 0.42 3.13 28.37
N GLY A 31 0.54 4.11 27.47
CA GLY A 31 -0.39 4.30 26.37
C GLY A 31 -0.40 3.10 25.41
N PRO A 32 -1.34 3.05 24.45
CA PRO A 32 -1.43 1.94 23.50
C PRO A 32 -0.14 1.82 22.68
N LEU A 33 0.38 0.59 22.49
CA LEU A 33 1.59 0.30 21.69
C LEU A 33 1.26 -0.01 20.21
N GLY A 34 0.18 0.55 19.69
CA GLY A 34 -0.29 0.34 18.32
C GLY A 34 -0.50 -1.13 17.98
N ALA A 35 0.19 -1.64 16.96
CA ALA A 35 0.18 -3.03 16.53
C ALA A 35 0.86 -4.03 17.49
N PHE A 36 1.56 -3.56 18.53
CA PHE A 36 2.23 -4.39 19.52
C PHE A 36 1.45 -4.42 20.83
N SER A 37 1.54 -5.53 21.56
CA SER A 37 0.81 -5.73 22.83
C SER A 37 1.67 -5.55 24.07
N ASN A 38 2.99 -5.52 23.92
CA ASN A 38 3.93 -5.39 25.03
C ASN A 38 5.28 -4.82 24.56
N GLN A 39 6.18 -4.57 25.49
CA GLN A 39 7.57 -4.24 25.21
C GLN A 39 8.49 -4.95 26.21
N ALA A 40 9.76 -5.13 25.86
CA ALA A 40 10.74 -5.75 26.75
C ALA A 40 12.15 -5.22 26.47
N HIS A 41 12.91 -5.06 27.54
CA HIS A 41 14.34 -4.77 27.46
C HIS A 41 15.15 -6.05 27.67
N LEU A 42 16.24 -6.20 26.91
CA LEU A 42 17.10 -7.38 26.88
C LEU A 42 18.56 -6.97 27.10
N GLY A 43 19.23 -7.58 28.07
CA GLY A 43 20.60 -7.22 28.46
C GLY A 43 20.65 -6.26 29.65
N GLY A 44 21.75 -5.55 29.81
CA GLY A 44 21.90 -4.51 30.84
C GLY A 44 21.12 -3.24 30.49
N GLY A 45 21.14 -2.22 31.35
CA GLY A 45 20.51 -0.93 31.07
C GLY A 45 18.98 -0.96 30.99
N GLU A 46 18.40 -0.08 30.18
CA GLU A 46 16.95 0.14 30.08
C GLU A 46 16.52 0.61 28.68
N GLY A 47 15.22 0.62 28.44
CA GLY A 47 14.67 0.97 27.13
C GLY A 47 13.18 1.31 27.19
N THR A 48 12.70 1.98 26.15
CA THR A 48 11.28 2.34 26.01
C THR A 48 10.87 2.36 24.55
N ALA A 49 9.64 1.93 24.28
CA ALA A 49 8.96 2.09 23.01
C ALA A 49 7.69 2.92 23.22
N LEU A 50 7.54 3.94 22.39
CA LEU A 50 6.39 4.84 22.36
C LEU A 50 5.71 4.73 21.00
N TYR A 51 4.38 4.80 20.99
CA TYR A 51 3.57 4.84 19.78
C TYR A 51 2.78 6.15 19.72
N ASP A 52 2.98 6.89 18.63
CA ASP A 52 2.21 8.07 18.28
C ASP A 52 1.00 7.63 17.46
N THR A 53 -0.20 7.74 18.04
CA THR A 53 -1.45 7.30 17.40
C THR A 53 -1.83 8.16 16.20
N SER A 54 -1.54 9.45 16.24
CA SER A 54 -1.81 10.40 15.15
C SER A 54 -0.89 10.11 13.98
N ALA A 55 0.41 9.97 14.26
CA ALA A 55 1.40 9.75 13.22
C ALA A 55 1.47 8.27 12.77
N GLN A 56 0.86 7.34 13.51
CA GLN A 56 1.01 5.88 13.34
C GLN A 56 2.49 5.45 13.25
N ALA A 57 3.30 5.96 14.18
CA ALA A 57 4.74 5.74 14.19
C ALA A 57 5.25 5.39 15.59
N TYR A 58 6.37 4.67 15.62
CA TYR A 58 7.05 4.24 16.82
C TYR A 58 8.35 4.98 17.00
N THR A 59 8.66 5.33 18.23
CA THR A 59 10.03 5.68 18.65
C THR A 59 10.47 4.60 19.63
N VAL A 60 11.59 3.95 19.32
CA VAL A 60 12.20 2.92 20.17
C VAL A 60 13.55 3.45 20.63
N TRP A 61 13.75 3.51 21.94
CA TRP A 61 14.97 3.96 22.59
C TRP A 61 15.53 2.84 23.48
N ALA A 62 16.85 2.74 23.54
CA ALA A 62 17.54 1.79 24.39
C ALA A 62 18.89 2.35 24.85
N THR A 63 19.31 1.95 26.05
CA THR A 63 20.68 2.09 26.55
C THR A 63 21.18 0.76 27.11
N GLY A 64 22.42 0.39 26.79
CA GLY A 64 23.08 -0.77 27.39
C GLY A 64 22.50 -2.15 27.04
N GLY A 65 21.88 -2.35 25.88
CA GLY A 65 21.25 -3.63 25.54
C GLY A 65 20.44 -3.58 24.25
N SER A 66 19.27 -4.23 24.25
CA SER A 66 18.28 -4.13 23.17
C SER A 66 16.88 -3.93 23.74
N HIS A 67 16.17 -2.92 23.26
CA HIS A 67 14.75 -2.72 23.59
C HIS A 67 13.87 -3.14 22.43
N LEU A 68 12.72 -3.75 22.74
CA LEU A 68 11.82 -4.37 21.77
C LEU A 68 10.37 -3.95 22.05
N ALA A 69 9.67 -3.38 21.05
CA ALA A 69 8.21 -3.34 21.03
C ALA A 69 7.70 -4.64 20.38
N ARG A 70 6.89 -5.44 21.09
CA ARG A 70 6.61 -6.83 20.70
C ARG A 70 5.14 -7.24 20.75
N ARG A 71 4.84 -8.27 19.96
CA ARG A 71 3.65 -9.13 20.10
C ARG A 71 4.03 -10.58 19.87
N ARG A 72 3.08 -11.49 20.07
CA ARG A 72 3.20 -12.86 19.57
C ARG A 72 2.57 -12.97 18.19
N MET A 73 3.17 -13.80 17.35
CA MET A 73 2.62 -14.24 16.06
C MET A 73 2.84 -15.75 15.93
N GLN A 74 1.98 -16.38 15.15
CA GLN A 74 2.04 -17.82 14.86
C GLN A 74 2.35 -18.02 13.39
N ASP A 75 2.93 -19.19 13.07
CA ASP A 75 3.18 -19.67 11.71
C ASP A 75 3.95 -18.66 10.86
N ASP A 76 3.56 -18.52 9.59
CA ASP A 76 4.16 -17.62 8.63
C ASP A 76 3.68 -16.18 8.81
N PHE A 77 4.59 -15.23 8.56
CA PHE A 77 4.30 -13.82 8.73
C PHE A 77 5.20 -12.96 7.86
N VAL A 78 4.75 -11.73 7.61
CA VAL A 78 5.54 -10.67 6.98
C VAL A 78 5.53 -9.44 7.89
N LEU A 79 6.71 -9.00 8.30
CA LEU A 79 6.89 -7.80 9.13
C LEU A 79 7.50 -6.71 8.27
N ARG A 80 6.83 -5.57 8.11
CA ARG A 80 7.29 -4.48 7.22
C ARG A 80 7.31 -3.14 7.93
N THR A 81 8.37 -2.35 7.73
CA THR A 81 8.50 -1.01 8.29
C THR A 81 9.35 -0.12 7.40
N ARG A 82 9.14 1.20 7.53
CA ARG A 82 10.12 2.20 7.14
C ARG A 82 10.87 2.73 8.35
N LEU A 83 12.19 2.77 8.23
CA LEU A 83 13.13 3.11 9.28
C LEU A 83 13.68 4.52 9.05
N GLN A 84 13.71 5.30 10.12
CA GLN A 84 14.37 6.60 10.15
C GLN A 84 15.25 6.65 11.40
N GLN A 85 16.55 6.90 11.22
CA GLN A 85 17.43 7.16 12.34
C GLN A 85 17.01 8.48 13.00
N SER A 86 16.74 8.45 14.30
CA SER A 86 16.50 9.61 15.14
C SER A 86 17.48 9.57 16.31
N GLY A 87 17.89 10.73 16.83
CA GLY A 87 18.81 10.79 17.97
C GLY A 87 20.14 10.06 17.75
N ALA A 88 20.67 9.47 18.83
CA ALA A 88 21.96 8.78 18.82
C ALA A 88 21.91 7.47 18.00
N PRO A 89 22.97 7.16 17.23
CA PRO A 89 22.97 6.04 16.32
C PRO A 89 22.92 4.69 17.05
N ALA A 90 21.98 3.85 16.65
CA ALA A 90 21.90 2.46 17.11
C ALA A 90 22.99 1.60 16.46
N GLN A 91 23.58 0.69 17.23
CA GLN A 91 24.44 -0.37 16.67
C GLN A 91 23.65 -1.22 15.67
N ARG A 92 22.41 -1.58 16.01
CA ARG A 92 21.47 -2.33 15.15
C ARG A 92 20.04 -1.90 15.40
N LYS A 93 19.23 -1.88 14.33
CA LYS A 93 17.83 -1.46 14.35
C LYS A 93 17.05 -2.16 13.24
N GLY A 94 15.82 -2.59 13.53
CA GLY A 94 14.98 -3.31 12.56
C GLY A 94 14.03 -4.30 13.23
N TRP A 95 13.94 -5.51 12.69
CA TRP A 95 13.05 -6.58 13.17
C TRP A 95 13.81 -7.62 13.99
N MET A 96 13.21 -8.05 15.10
CA MET A 96 13.67 -9.17 15.90
C MET A 96 12.53 -10.19 16.08
N VAL A 97 12.87 -11.46 15.90
CA VAL A 97 12.03 -12.63 16.19
C VAL A 97 12.73 -13.50 17.21
N ARG A 98 12.01 -13.94 18.24
CA ARG A 98 12.54 -14.80 19.30
C ARG A 98 11.60 -15.96 19.59
N SER A 99 12.16 -17.14 19.82
CA SER A 99 11.37 -18.29 20.31
C SER A 99 10.87 -18.09 21.75
N SER A 100 11.60 -17.35 22.58
CA SER A 100 11.17 -16.95 23.93
C SER A 100 11.87 -15.67 24.42
N LEU A 101 11.54 -15.22 25.63
CA LEU A 101 12.22 -14.09 26.29
C LEU A 101 13.46 -14.51 27.10
N ALA A 102 13.77 -15.80 27.19
CA ALA A 102 14.99 -16.25 27.87
C ALA A 102 16.26 -15.81 27.12
N ASP A 103 17.38 -15.68 27.83
CA ASP A 103 18.68 -15.32 27.24
C ASP A 103 19.19 -16.37 26.24
N THR A 104 18.75 -17.62 26.44
CA THR A 104 19.02 -18.80 25.60
C THR A 104 18.06 -18.94 24.42
N ALA A 105 17.16 -17.98 24.18
CA ALA A 105 16.25 -18.05 23.05
C ALA A 105 17.02 -18.04 21.72
N THR A 106 16.50 -18.79 20.74
CA THR A 106 16.85 -18.60 19.34
C THR A 106 16.35 -17.24 18.90
N VAL A 107 17.22 -16.45 18.27
CA VAL A 107 16.94 -15.08 17.86
C VAL A 107 17.25 -14.93 16.38
N VAL A 108 16.26 -14.48 15.60
CA VAL A 108 16.44 -14.00 14.23
C VAL A 108 16.35 -12.48 14.25
N THR A 109 17.29 -11.79 13.62
CA THR A 109 17.22 -10.34 13.40
C THR A 109 17.41 -10.02 11.94
N GLY A 110 16.52 -9.21 11.37
CA GLY A 110 16.72 -8.53 10.10
C GLY A 110 16.90 -7.04 10.37
N ALA A 111 18.13 -6.54 10.27
CA ALA A 111 18.48 -5.23 10.81
C ALA A 111 19.48 -4.45 9.96
N VAL A 112 19.37 -3.12 10.02
CA VAL A 112 20.41 -2.19 9.57
C VAL A 112 21.40 -1.98 10.70
N HIS A 113 22.68 -2.17 10.42
CA HIS A 113 23.79 -1.91 11.32
C HIS A 113 24.23 -0.44 11.26
N ASN A 114 24.96 0.04 12.26
CA ASN A 114 25.43 1.43 12.30
C ASN A 114 26.28 1.82 11.07
N ASP A 115 27.02 0.87 10.50
CA ASP A 115 27.81 1.08 9.28
C ASP A 115 26.99 1.03 7.98
N GLY A 116 25.65 0.98 8.08
CA GLY A 116 24.74 0.96 6.95
C GLY A 116 24.43 -0.42 6.38
N ARG A 117 25.15 -1.48 6.79
CA ARG A 117 24.92 -2.82 6.25
C ARG A 117 23.61 -3.40 6.72
N THR A 118 22.95 -4.14 5.83
CA THR A 118 21.69 -4.83 6.11
C THR A 118 21.94 -6.33 6.25
N VAL A 119 21.65 -6.88 7.43
CA VAL A 119 22.04 -8.24 7.78
C VAL A 119 20.85 -9.01 8.34
N LEU A 120 20.62 -10.19 7.77
CA LEU A 120 19.80 -11.24 8.38
C LEU A 120 20.72 -12.12 9.20
N ARG A 121 20.47 -12.23 10.51
CA ARG A 121 21.30 -12.98 11.45
C ARG A 121 20.45 -13.88 12.32
N VAL A 122 20.93 -15.10 12.52
CA VAL A 122 20.36 -16.07 13.46
C VAL A 122 21.38 -16.42 14.52
N ARG A 123 20.96 -16.39 15.78
CA ARG A 123 21.71 -16.94 16.90
C ARG A 123 20.84 -17.99 17.57
N ASP A 124 21.19 -19.25 17.36
CA ASP A 124 20.62 -20.37 18.09
C ASP A 124 21.19 -20.33 19.52
N GLY A 125 20.40 -20.64 20.54
CA GLY A 125 20.75 -20.50 21.96
C GLY A 125 21.96 -21.30 22.48
N THR A 126 22.74 -21.90 21.57
CA THR A 126 23.95 -22.70 21.79
C THR A 126 25.22 -21.86 21.60
N ASP A 127 26.36 -22.29 22.15
CA ASP A 127 27.68 -21.62 22.08
C ASP A 127 28.33 -21.57 20.67
N GLY A 128 27.56 -21.70 19.60
CA GLY A 128 28.04 -21.63 18.21
C GLY A 128 28.08 -20.22 17.63
N PRO A 129 28.86 -19.98 16.56
CA PRO A 129 28.85 -18.71 15.85
C PRO A 129 27.48 -18.46 15.20
N PRO A 130 27.00 -17.20 15.16
CA PRO A 130 25.73 -16.88 14.52
C PRO A 130 25.81 -17.12 13.01
N LYS A 131 24.73 -17.64 12.42
CA LYS A 131 24.54 -17.69 10.96
C LYS A 131 24.12 -16.30 10.48
N ALA A 132 24.64 -15.83 9.35
CA ALA A 132 24.27 -14.52 8.81
C ALA A 132 24.43 -14.45 7.29
N VAL A 133 23.55 -13.70 6.65
CA VAL A 133 23.66 -13.27 5.25
C VAL A 133 23.48 -11.75 5.16
N ARG A 134 24.11 -11.14 4.15
CA ARG A 134 24.04 -9.69 3.91
C ARG A 134 23.20 -9.44 2.67
N VAL A 135 22.12 -8.68 2.83
CA VAL A 135 21.36 -8.17 1.69
C VAL A 135 22.20 -7.10 0.99
N PRO A 136 22.40 -7.15 -0.34
CA PRO A 136 23.27 -6.21 -1.06
C PRO A 136 22.60 -4.84 -1.26
N VAL A 137 22.24 -4.19 -0.15
CA VAL A 137 21.77 -2.80 -0.08
C VAL A 137 22.33 -2.15 1.18
N ASP A 138 22.89 -0.95 1.00
CA ASP A 138 23.45 -0.15 2.09
C ASP A 138 22.53 1.02 2.42
N HIS A 139 22.44 1.32 3.71
CA HIS A 139 21.59 2.37 4.28
C HIS A 139 20.13 2.32 3.81
N PRO A 140 19.46 1.14 3.78
CA PRO A 140 18.06 1.11 3.42
C PRO A 140 17.21 1.78 4.50
N ASP A 141 16.08 2.31 4.09
CA ASP A 141 15.06 2.88 4.95
C ASP A 141 13.71 2.13 4.83
N VAL A 142 13.68 1.03 4.08
CA VAL A 142 12.57 0.06 4.04
C VAL A 142 13.11 -1.32 4.41
N LEU A 143 12.48 -1.96 5.39
CA LEU A 143 12.81 -3.32 5.83
C LEU A 143 11.57 -4.21 5.86
N GLU A 144 11.73 -5.43 5.35
CA GLU A 144 10.76 -6.51 5.50
C GLU A 144 11.45 -7.79 5.96
N LEU A 145 10.93 -8.40 7.03
CA LEU A 145 11.33 -9.74 7.49
C LEU A 145 10.14 -10.68 7.32
N LYS A 146 10.28 -11.67 6.44
CA LYS A 146 9.29 -12.73 6.20
C LYS A 146 9.75 -14.05 6.84
N ARG A 147 8.81 -14.78 7.43
CA ARG A 147 8.92 -16.22 7.72
C ARG A 147 8.07 -17.00 6.73
N GLU A 148 8.64 -18.06 6.17
CA GLU A 148 8.02 -19.01 5.25
C GLU A 148 8.47 -20.42 5.62
N GLY A 149 7.64 -21.11 6.40
CA GLY A 149 7.99 -22.35 7.09
C GLY A 149 9.29 -22.22 7.90
N PRO A 150 10.34 -22.99 7.56
CA PRO A 150 11.65 -22.92 8.23
C PRO A 150 12.58 -21.83 7.65
N THR A 151 12.12 -21.03 6.70
CA THR A 151 12.93 -20.01 6.01
C THR A 151 12.61 -18.61 6.51
N PHE A 152 13.65 -17.83 6.77
CA PHE A 152 13.55 -16.39 7.01
C PHE A 152 14.16 -15.63 5.84
N ILE A 153 13.44 -14.63 5.34
CA ILE A 153 13.84 -13.81 4.20
C ILE A 153 13.88 -12.36 4.67
N LEU A 154 15.03 -11.71 4.49
CA LEU A 154 15.16 -10.27 4.71
C LEU A 154 15.15 -9.56 3.36
N SER A 155 14.15 -8.72 3.16
CA SER A 155 14.05 -7.81 2.03
C SER A 155 14.32 -6.38 2.50
N ALA A 156 15.05 -5.61 1.70
CA ALA A 156 15.38 -4.23 2.01
C ALA A 156 15.53 -3.39 0.74
N ALA A 157 15.25 -2.09 0.86
CA ALA A 157 15.33 -1.12 -0.22
C ALA A 157 15.60 0.29 0.34
N GLN A 158 16.15 1.16 -0.50
CA GLN A 158 15.92 2.60 -0.36
C GLN A 158 14.52 2.89 -0.91
N PHE A 159 13.76 3.72 -0.21
CA PHE A 159 12.42 4.08 -0.62
C PHE A 159 12.44 4.71 -2.02
N GLY A 160 11.60 4.22 -2.92
CA GLY A 160 11.69 4.49 -4.36
C GLY A 160 12.13 3.25 -5.16
N ASP A 161 12.87 2.32 -4.54
CA ASP A 161 13.40 1.14 -5.22
C ASP A 161 12.62 -0.15 -4.89
N PRO A 162 12.52 -1.11 -5.83
CA PRO A 162 12.09 -2.46 -5.52
C PRO A 162 13.00 -3.17 -4.50
N PHE A 163 12.46 -4.18 -3.81
CA PHE A 163 13.25 -4.92 -2.83
C PHE A 163 14.41 -5.70 -3.44
N THR A 164 15.55 -5.63 -2.75
CA THR A 164 16.62 -6.62 -2.78
C THR A 164 16.47 -7.54 -1.58
N ARG A 165 16.81 -8.83 -1.69
CA ARG A 165 16.59 -9.81 -0.61
C ARG A 165 17.66 -10.89 -0.53
N ASP A 166 17.76 -11.49 0.64
CA ASP A 166 18.54 -12.71 0.91
C ASP A 166 17.85 -13.53 2.02
N SER A 167 18.20 -14.81 2.19
CA SER A 167 17.49 -15.72 3.08
C SER A 167 18.38 -16.68 3.85
N LEU A 168 17.84 -17.19 4.96
CA LEU A 168 18.38 -18.31 5.73
C LEU A 168 17.27 -19.35 5.92
N ALA A 169 17.55 -20.60 5.54
CA ALA A 169 16.64 -21.72 5.67
C ALA A 169 17.00 -22.64 6.85
N GLU A 170 16.18 -23.66 7.08
CA GLU A 170 16.39 -24.71 8.09
C GLU A 170 16.46 -24.16 9.53
N LEU A 171 15.55 -23.24 9.87
CA LEU A 171 15.48 -22.60 11.17
C LEU A 171 14.25 -23.07 11.97
N GLU A 172 14.48 -23.61 13.15
CA GLU A 172 13.44 -24.16 14.03
C GLU A 172 13.20 -23.21 15.23
N LEU A 173 12.11 -22.42 15.18
CA LEU A 173 11.71 -21.52 16.27
C LEU A 173 10.41 -21.93 16.97
N GLY A 174 9.73 -22.98 16.50
CA GLY A 174 8.38 -23.35 16.93
C GLY A 174 7.29 -22.53 16.22
N PRO A 175 6.00 -22.90 16.39
CA PRO A 175 4.89 -22.24 15.70
C PRO A 175 4.63 -20.82 16.25
N GLU A 176 4.70 -20.62 17.56
CA GLU A 176 4.51 -19.31 18.20
C GLU A 176 5.85 -18.63 18.52
N VAL A 177 6.00 -17.38 18.11
CA VAL A 177 7.21 -16.57 18.36
C VAL A 177 6.87 -15.15 18.83
N HIS A 178 7.83 -14.53 19.51
CA HIS A 178 7.79 -13.09 19.78
C HIS A 178 8.41 -12.33 18.61
N VAL A 179 7.63 -11.44 17.98
CA VAL A 179 8.11 -10.54 16.92
C VAL A 179 8.09 -9.09 17.40
N GLY A 180 9.01 -8.27 16.92
CA GLY A 180 9.00 -6.86 17.29
C GLY A 180 10.02 -5.95 16.62
N LEU A 181 9.75 -4.66 16.69
CA LEU A 181 10.71 -3.60 16.35
C LEU A 181 11.73 -3.47 17.46
N PHE A 182 13.02 -3.43 17.12
CA PHE A 182 14.07 -3.31 18.11
C PHE A 182 15.13 -2.26 17.77
N VAL A 183 15.74 -1.75 18.83
CA VAL A 183 16.94 -0.91 18.81
C VAL A 183 17.94 -1.50 19.79
N SER A 184 19.21 -1.60 19.37
CA SER A 184 20.30 -2.16 20.16
C SER A 184 21.50 -1.20 20.16
N SER A 185 22.07 -0.97 21.35
CA SER A 185 23.27 -0.14 21.55
C SER A 185 23.93 -0.41 22.90
N GLU A 186 25.24 -0.17 23.00
CA GLU A 186 25.99 -0.15 24.27
C GLU A 186 25.75 1.13 25.07
N GLY A 187 25.57 2.26 24.37
CA GLY A 187 25.16 3.54 24.95
C GLY A 187 23.72 3.86 24.58
N GLU A 188 23.33 5.13 24.72
CA GLU A 188 22.02 5.58 24.28
C GLU A 188 21.87 5.47 22.76
N ALA A 189 20.73 4.98 22.31
CA ALA A 189 20.35 4.99 20.91
C ALA A 189 18.83 5.07 20.76
N GLU A 190 18.41 5.65 19.63
CA GLU A 190 17.01 5.76 19.27
C GLU A 190 16.82 5.40 17.79
N ALA A 191 15.63 4.93 17.42
CA ALA A 191 15.20 4.90 16.03
C ALA A 191 13.69 5.11 15.94
N ARG A 192 13.26 5.73 14.85
CA ARG A 192 11.86 5.92 14.51
C ARG A 192 11.44 4.95 13.42
N PHE A 193 10.23 4.41 13.54
CA PHE A 193 9.66 3.45 12.61
C PHE A 193 8.26 3.92 12.22
N HIS A 194 7.97 3.95 10.92
CA HIS A 194 6.63 4.25 10.40
C HIS A 194 6.22 3.17 9.39
N ASN A 195 4.99 3.26 8.90
CA ASN A 195 4.40 2.26 7.98
C ASN A 195 4.56 0.83 8.51
N VAL A 196 4.44 0.65 9.84
CA VAL A 196 4.64 -0.64 10.50
C VAL A 196 3.45 -1.54 10.19
N ARG A 197 3.70 -2.68 9.55
CA ARG A 197 2.69 -3.69 9.20
C ARG A 197 3.16 -5.06 9.69
N LEU A 198 2.28 -5.74 10.41
CA LEU A 198 2.44 -7.12 10.85
C LEU A 198 1.36 -7.89 10.09
N ILE A 199 1.79 -8.73 9.15
CA ILE A 199 0.93 -9.32 8.14
C ILE A 199 0.94 -10.84 8.34
N THR A 200 -0.24 -11.42 8.51
CA THR A 200 -0.45 -12.86 8.33
C THR A 200 -0.79 -13.10 6.87
N PRO A 201 0.05 -13.82 6.10
CA PRO A 201 -0.24 -14.12 4.71
C PRO A 201 -1.45 -15.05 4.58
N ALA A 202 -1.98 -15.14 3.35
CA ALA A 202 -3.01 -16.12 3.03
C ALA A 202 -2.43 -17.52 3.19
N PRO A 203 -3.12 -18.45 3.87
CA PRO A 203 -2.72 -19.86 3.88
C PRO A 203 -2.92 -20.47 2.48
N ASP A 204 -2.15 -21.51 2.15
CA ASP A 204 -2.27 -22.22 0.86
C ASP A 204 -3.66 -22.82 0.60
N SER A 205 -4.43 -23.05 1.67
CA SER A 205 -5.80 -23.57 1.60
C SER A 205 -6.85 -22.52 1.30
N LEU A 206 -6.50 -21.22 1.31
CA LEU A 206 -7.45 -20.14 1.09
C LEU A 206 -7.96 -20.18 -0.36
N VAL A 207 -9.27 -20.16 -0.54
CA VAL A 207 -9.91 -20.09 -1.85
C VAL A 207 -10.35 -18.64 -2.11
N PRO A 208 -9.72 -17.92 -3.06
CA PRO A 208 -10.10 -16.56 -3.39
C PRO A 208 -11.59 -16.46 -3.76
N TYR A 209 -12.25 -15.38 -3.33
CA TYR A 209 -13.69 -15.09 -3.53
C TYR A 209 -14.67 -15.99 -2.76
N GLU A 210 -14.19 -17.06 -2.10
CA GLU A 210 -14.99 -17.86 -1.17
C GLU A 210 -14.59 -17.55 0.29
N ASP A 211 -13.28 -17.40 0.52
CA ASP A 211 -12.70 -17.11 1.83
C ASP A 211 -12.18 -15.66 1.91
N ASP A 212 -12.43 -15.02 3.06
CA ASP A 212 -11.86 -13.72 3.38
C ASP A 212 -10.63 -13.86 4.28
N LEU A 213 -9.49 -13.28 3.85
CA LEU A 213 -8.30 -13.18 4.70
C LEU A 213 -8.47 -12.09 5.78
N GLY A 214 -8.93 -10.92 5.36
CA GLY A 214 -8.94 -9.68 6.13
C GLY A 214 -8.29 -8.52 5.38
N SER A 215 -8.82 -7.33 5.60
CA SER A 215 -8.54 -6.14 4.79
C SER A 215 -8.29 -4.91 5.65
N THR A 216 -7.48 -4.00 5.12
CA THR A 216 -7.11 -2.74 5.75
C THR A 216 -7.29 -1.62 4.73
N LEU A 217 -8.23 -0.71 5.01
CA LEU A 217 -8.42 0.52 4.24
C LEU A 217 -7.38 1.55 4.67
N GLU A 218 -6.59 2.01 3.73
CA GLU A 218 -5.46 2.91 3.96
C GLU A 218 -5.47 4.11 3.02
N THR A 219 -4.85 5.20 3.46
CA THR A 219 -4.39 6.28 2.59
C THR A 219 -2.88 6.44 2.68
N MET A 220 -2.28 7.08 1.68
CA MET A 220 -0.87 7.42 1.68
C MET A 220 -0.61 8.77 1.03
N THR A 221 0.21 9.60 1.67
CA THR A 221 0.77 10.80 1.02
C THR A 221 1.83 10.41 0.00
N VAL A 222 1.61 10.74 -1.27
CA VAL A 222 2.43 10.27 -2.41
C VAL A 222 3.88 10.73 -2.30
N GLU A 223 4.11 11.97 -1.89
CA GLU A 223 5.46 12.55 -1.81
C GLU A 223 6.34 11.85 -0.78
N THR A 224 5.77 11.46 0.36
CA THR A 224 6.55 10.92 1.48
C THR A 224 6.44 9.40 1.63
N GLY A 225 5.47 8.79 0.96
CA GLY A 225 5.07 7.40 1.17
C GLY A 225 4.50 7.13 2.57
N ARG A 226 4.11 8.16 3.33
CA ARG A 226 3.58 7.98 4.69
C ARG A 226 2.15 7.46 4.63
N ARG A 227 1.91 6.31 5.26
CA ARG A 227 0.63 5.59 5.21
C ARG A 227 -0.16 5.73 6.50
N THR A 228 -1.47 5.83 6.38
CA THR A 228 -2.41 5.86 7.49
C THR A 228 -3.42 4.73 7.35
N ILE A 229 -3.57 3.90 8.39
CA ILE A 229 -4.67 2.94 8.48
C ILE A 229 -5.91 3.67 8.98
N HIS A 230 -7.03 3.54 8.26
CA HIS A 230 -8.31 4.11 8.66
C HIS A 230 -9.27 3.07 9.21
N HIS A 231 -9.29 1.88 8.61
CA HIS A 231 -10.22 0.83 8.99
C HIS A 231 -9.61 -0.55 8.75
N ARG A 232 -10.03 -1.52 9.55
CA ARG A 232 -9.70 -2.94 9.38
C ARG A 232 -10.99 -3.73 9.42
N SER A 233 -11.17 -4.62 8.46
CA SER A 233 -12.31 -5.52 8.38
C SER A 233 -11.82 -6.97 8.34
N PRO A 234 -12.52 -7.92 8.99
CA PRO A 234 -12.29 -9.35 8.74
C PRO A 234 -12.74 -9.76 7.34
N THR A 235 -13.58 -8.96 6.66
CA THR A 235 -14.06 -9.24 5.30
C THR A 235 -13.21 -8.57 4.22
N SER A 236 -13.41 -8.95 2.96
CA SER A 236 -12.80 -8.28 1.81
C SER A 236 -13.36 -6.87 1.62
N LEU A 237 -12.47 -5.86 1.71
CA LEU A 237 -12.71 -4.49 1.26
C LEU A 237 -11.93 -4.32 -0.04
N GLN A 238 -12.49 -3.71 -1.06
CA GLN A 238 -11.85 -3.67 -2.37
C GLN A 238 -12.07 -2.32 -3.06
N ALA A 239 -11.06 -1.90 -3.82
CA ALA A 239 -11.11 -0.83 -4.80
C ALA A 239 -11.70 0.49 -4.26
N PRO A 240 -11.00 1.22 -3.37
CA PRO A 240 -11.51 2.48 -2.85
C PRO A 240 -11.31 3.65 -3.83
N ASN A 241 -12.40 4.34 -4.18
CA ASN A 241 -12.41 5.64 -4.86
C ASN A 241 -12.52 6.78 -3.85
N TRP A 242 -12.01 7.97 -4.17
CA TRP A 242 -12.23 9.16 -3.35
C TRP A 242 -13.48 9.94 -3.77
N THR A 243 -14.28 10.40 -2.81
CA THR A 243 -15.35 11.35 -3.12
C THR A 243 -14.76 12.69 -3.60
N PRO A 244 -15.44 13.43 -4.50
CA PRO A 244 -14.92 14.70 -5.04
C PRO A 244 -14.63 15.79 -4.00
N ASP A 245 -15.32 15.75 -2.86
CA ASP A 245 -15.09 16.65 -1.72
C ASP A 245 -13.87 16.27 -0.88
N GLY A 246 -13.30 15.07 -1.10
CA GLY A 246 -12.17 14.53 -0.36
C GLY A 246 -12.51 13.97 1.03
N GLU A 247 -13.79 13.98 1.43
CA GLU A 247 -14.23 13.66 2.80
C GLU A 247 -14.42 12.16 3.05
N ALA A 248 -14.61 11.35 2.00
CA ALA A 248 -14.89 9.93 2.11
C ALA A 248 -14.21 9.09 1.02
N LEU A 249 -14.13 7.79 1.27
CA LEU A 249 -13.77 6.77 0.29
C LEU A 249 -14.99 5.91 -0.03
N ILE A 250 -15.21 5.53 -1.28
CA ILE A 250 -16.23 4.56 -1.68
C ILE A 250 -15.53 3.27 -2.07
N TYR A 251 -15.89 2.13 -1.46
CA TYR A 251 -15.29 0.83 -1.73
C TYR A 251 -16.37 -0.25 -1.90
N ASN A 252 -16.04 -1.37 -2.53
CA ASN A 252 -16.90 -2.54 -2.59
C ASN A 252 -16.54 -3.61 -1.53
N SER A 253 -17.55 -4.29 -1.02
CA SER A 253 -17.41 -5.41 -0.06
C SER A 253 -18.61 -6.34 -0.18
N GLY A 254 -18.37 -7.62 -0.48
CA GLY A 254 -19.42 -8.64 -0.55
C GLY A 254 -20.54 -8.32 -1.54
N GLY A 255 -20.21 -7.68 -2.68
CA GLY A 255 -21.20 -7.29 -3.70
C GLY A 255 -21.86 -5.92 -3.47
N LEU A 256 -21.71 -5.32 -2.30
CA LEU A 256 -22.28 -4.02 -1.95
C LEU A 256 -21.24 -2.90 -2.05
N LEU A 257 -21.71 -1.65 -2.17
CA LEU A 257 -20.88 -0.45 -2.07
C LEU A 257 -21.06 0.24 -0.72
N TYR A 258 -19.96 0.81 -0.21
CA TYR A 258 -19.92 1.52 1.06
C TYR A 258 -19.21 2.87 0.92
N ARG A 259 -19.80 3.92 1.49
CA ARG A 259 -19.16 5.21 1.76
C ARG A 259 -18.49 5.16 3.13
N PHE A 260 -17.18 5.34 3.18
CA PHE A 260 -16.39 5.42 4.41
C PHE A 260 -15.99 6.86 4.69
N ASP A 261 -16.59 7.44 5.72
CA ASP A 261 -16.32 8.81 6.13
C ASP A 261 -14.97 8.92 6.86
N LEU A 262 -14.06 9.75 6.35
CA LEU A 262 -12.70 9.85 6.87
C LEU A 262 -12.63 10.57 8.22
N ALA A 263 -13.61 11.38 8.58
CA ALA A 263 -13.61 12.09 9.87
C ALA A 263 -14.11 11.18 11.01
N THR A 264 -15.27 10.54 10.79
CA THR A 264 -15.95 9.69 11.76
C THR A 264 -15.45 8.25 11.78
N LYS A 265 -14.74 7.82 10.73
CA LYS A 265 -14.23 6.45 10.55
C LYS A 265 -15.32 5.39 10.50
N ALA A 266 -16.48 5.74 9.95
CA ALA A 266 -17.65 4.87 9.86
C ALA A 266 -17.97 4.53 8.40
N PRO A 267 -18.17 3.23 8.06
CA PRO A 267 -18.75 2.84 6.78
C PRO A 267 -20.28 2.92 6.81
N GLU A 268 -20.86 3.37 5.71
CA GLU A 268 -22.31 3.40 5.44
C GLU A 268 -22.57 2.76 4.09
N ALA A 269 -23.55 1.86 4.01
CA ALA A 269 -23.90 1.21 2.75
C ALA A 269 -24.60 2.20 1.81
N ILE A 270 -24.23 2.20 0.53
CA ILE A 270 -24.91 2.96 -0.51
C ILE A 270 -26.02 2.06 -1.08
N ASP A 271 -27.25 2.56 -1.11
CA ASP A 271 -28.38 1.81 -1.69
C ASP A 271 -28.22 1.74 -3.21
N THR A 272 -27.75 0.61 -3.73
CA THR A 272 -27.66 0.33 -5.17
C THR A 272 -28.85 -0.47 -5.69
N GLY A 273 -29.99 -0.44 -4.98
CA GLY A 273 -31.22 -1.11 -5.40
C GLY A 273 -31.04 -2.62 -5.57
N PHE A 274 -31.31 -3.12 -6.79
CA PHE A 274 -31.16 -4.54 -7.10
C PHE A 274 -29.71 -4.98 -7.32
N ALA A 275 -28.78 -4.03 -7.51
CA ALA A 275 -27.40 -4.34 -7.82
C ALA A 275 -26.66 -4.64 -6.51
N ASP A 276 -26.76 -5.87 -6.02
CA ASP A 276 -26.15 -6.36 -4.77
C ASP A 276 -24.99 -7.35 -4.99
N ALA A 277 -24.62 -7.59 -6.25
CA ALA A 277 -23.48 -8.40 -6.68
C ALA A 277 -22.50 -7.57 -7.53
N ASN A 278 -22.13 -6.37 -7.05
CA ASN A 278 -21.14 -5.51 -7.69
C ASN A 278 -19.72 -6.08 -7.52
N ASN A 279 -18.94 -6.04 -8.59
CA ASN A 279 -17.53 -6.37 -8.53
C ASN A 279 -16.68 -5.16 -8.09
N ASN A 280 -15.38 -5.18 -8.35
CA ASN A 280 -14.47 -4.11 -7.94
C ASN A 280 -14.54 -2.86 -8.82
N ASP A 281 -15.19 -2.93 -9.97
CA ASP A 281 -15.07 -1.98 -11.05
C ASP A 281 -16.25 -0.99 -10.98
N HIS A 282 -16.03 0.06 -10.20
CA HIS A 282 -16.98 1.13 -9.93
C HIS A 282 -16.24 2.47 -9.89
N VAL A 283 -16.86 3.51 -10.45
CA VAL A 283 -16.21 4.83 -10.63
C VAL A 283 -17.21 5.96 -10.47
N ILE A 284 -16.73 7.11 -10.01
CA ILE A 284 -17.54 8.33 -9.85
C ILE A 284 -17.51 9.12 -11.16
N SER A 285 -18.65 9.71 -11.56
CA SER A 285 -18.69 10.67 -12.67
C SER A 285 -17.85 11.91 -12.37
N SER A 286 -17.39 12.59 -13.41
CA SER A 286 -16.54 13.78 -13.30
C SER A 286 -17.23 14.92 -12.57
N ASP A 287 -18.56 15.05 -12.76
CA ASP A 287 -19.40 16.00 -12.02
C ASP A 287 -19.72 15.59 -10.57
N GLY A 288 -19.35 14.37 -10.15
CA GLY A 288 -19.54 13.87 -8.80
C GLY A 288 -20.97 13.45 -8.45
N THR A 289 -21.89 13.40 -9.41
CA THR A 289 -23.33 13.18 -9.13
C THR A 289 -23.77 11.72 -9.28
N ARG A 290 -23.00 10.89 -10.01
CA ARG A 290 -23.33 9.50 -10.32
C ARG A 290 -22.17 8.57 -9.98
N LEU A 291 -22.53 7.33 -9.65
CA LEU A 291 -21.64 6.18 -9.69
C LEU A 291 -21.94 5.40 -10.96
N GLY A 292 -20.91 4.96 -11.65
CA GLY A 292 -20.98 3.81 -12.53
C GLY A 292 -20.55 2.57 -11.76
N ILE A 293 -21.26 1.46 -11.96
CA ILE A 293 -21.03 0.18 -11.25
C ILE A 293 -21.04 -0.97 -12.25
N SER A 294 -20.21 -1.98 -12.04
CA SER A 294 -20.26 -3.24 -12.79
C SER A 294 -20.85 -4.33 -11.89
N HIS A 295 -21.98 -4.88 -12.32
CA HIS A 295 -22.80 -5.81 -11.53
C HIS A 295 -22.98 -7.13 -12.27
N HIS A 296 -22.81 -8.24 -11.54
CA HIS A 296 -23.12 -9.58 -12.04
C HIS A 296 -24.63 -9.77 -12.16
N ALA A 297 -25.17 -9.54 -13.35
CA ALA A 297 -26.61 -9.47 -13.58
C ALA A 297 -27.18 -10.85 -13.97
N GLU A 298 -28.09 -11.38 -13.16
CA GLU A 298 -28.82 -12.63 -13.45
C GLU A 298 -29.58 -12.58 -14.79
N ALA A 299 -30.10 -11.41 -15.17
CA ALA A 299 -30.75 -11.21 -16.47
C ALA A 299 -29.80 -11.36 -17.68
N HIS A 300 -28.50 -11.42 -17.43
CA HIS A 300 -27.42 -11.60 -18.41
C HIS A 300 -26.56 -12.82 -18.05
N ASP A 301 -27.19 -13.90 -17.59
CA ASP A 301 -26.55 -15.17 -17.23
C ASP A 301 -25.41 -15.02 -16.19
N GLY A 302 -25.53 -14.02 -15.30
CA GLY A 302 -24.53 -13.73 -14.24
C GLY A 302 -23.28 -13.00 -14.73
N THR A 303 -23.24 -12.57 -16.00
CA THR A 303 -22.11 -11.78 -16.53
C THR A 303 -22.09 -10.36 -15.99
N SER A 304 -20.91 -9.72 -15.98
CA SER A 304 -20.74 -8.34 -15.54
C SER A 304 -21.40 -7.37 -16.53
N ILE A 305 -22.28 -6.52 -16.05
CA ILE A 305 -23.00 -5.50 -16.82
C ILE A 305 -22.84 -4.15 -16.13
N ILE A 306 -22.65 -3.09 -16.92
CA ILE A 306 -22.45 -1.74 -16.42
C ILE A 306 -23.80 -1.05 -16.23
N TYR A 307 -23.98 -0.45 -15.05
CA TYR A 307 -25.09 0.40 -14.67
C TYR A 307 -24.60 1.75 -14.17
N THR A 308 -25.47 2.75 -14.14
CA THR A 308 -25.28 4.00 -13.40
C THR A 308 -26.31 4.18 -12.30
N VAL A 309 -25.95 4.82 -11.21
CA VAL A 309 -26.81 5.10 -10.05
C VAL A 309 -26.45 6.49 -9.48
N PRO A 310 -27.39 7.25 -8.88
CA PRO A 310 -27.01 8.47 -8.16
C PRO A 310 -25.98 8.16 -7.07
N ILE A 311 -25.04 9.09 -6.80
CA ILE A 311 -23.97 8.85 -5.82
C ILE A 311 -24.50 8.63 -4.39
N GLU A 312 -25.64 9.24 -4.06
CA GLU A 312 -26.35 9.06 -2.79
C GLU A 312 -27.16 7.74 -2.72
N GLY A 313 -27.14 6.94 -3.79
CA GLY A 313 -27.94 5.72 -3.93
C GLY A 313 -29.26 5.92 -4.68
N GLY A 314 -29.85 4.81 -5.09
CA GLY A 314 -31.12 4.72 -5.80
C GLY A 314 -31.17 3.53 -6.76
N THR A 315 -32.08 3.61 -7.73
CA THR A 315 -32.27 2.56 -8.72
C THR A 315 -31.20 2.60 -9.80
N PRO A 316 -30.44 1.51 -10.04
CA PRO A 316 -29.48 1.43 -11.14
C PRO A 316 -30.16 1.49 -12.51
N THR A 317 -29.54 2.20 -13.45
CA THR A 317 -29.93 2.30 -14.87
C THR A 317 -28.89 1.59 -15.73
N GLN A 318 -29.33 0.60 -16.51
CA GLN A 318 -28.43 -0.18 -17.36
C GLN A 318 -27.80 0.66 -18.47
N VAL A 319 -26.50 0.50 -18.70
CA VAL A 319 -25.76 1.19 -19.76
C VAL A 319 -25.36 0.21 -20.86
N THR A 320 -24.72 -0.91 -20.51
CA THR A 320 -24.26 -1.89 -21.50
C THR A 320 -25.32 -2.97 -21.73
N PRO A 321 -25.78 -3.21 -22.97
CA PRO A 321 -26.70 -4.31 -23.27
C PRO A 321 -26.00 -5.67 -23.40
N LYS A 322 -24.66 -5.70 -23.44
CA LYS A 322 -23.83 -6.90 -23.62
C LYS A 322 -22.80 -7.01 -22.50
N GLY A 323 -22.47 -8.25 -22.16
CA GLY A 323 -21.47 -8.58 -21.16
C GLY A 323 -20.59 -9.76 -21.57
N PRO A 324 -19.51 -10.02 -20.80
CA PRO A 324 -19.14 -9.25 -19.63
C PRO A 324 -18.49 -7.90 -20.00
N SER A 325 -18.76 -6.87 -19.19
CA SER A 325 -18.26 -5.50 -19.32
C SER A 325 -17.84 -4.98 -17.93
N TYR A 326 -16.63 -4.44 -17.81
CA TYR A 326 -15.97 -4.06 -16.55
C TYR A 326 -15.57 -2.58 -16.61
N LEU A 327 -16.25 -1.72 -15.86
CA LEU A 327 -16.15 -0.27 -15.94
C LEU A 327 -14.87 0.26 -15.27
N HIS A 328 -14.08 1.06 -15.99
CA HIS A 328 -12.87 1.67 -15.42
C HIS A 328 -12.85 3.20 -15.45
N GLY A 329 -13.72 3.87 -16.21
CA GLY A 329 -13.72 5.34 -16.19
C GLY A 329 -14.89 6.03 -16.89
N TRP A 330 -15.01 7.32 -16.59
CA TRP A 330 -15.84 8.29 -17.31
C TRP A 330 -14.95 9.17 -18.19
N SER A 331 -15.46 9.63 -19.32
CA SER A 331 -14.83 10.76 -20.01
C SER A 331 -14.96 12.02 -19.14
N PRO A 332 -13.99 12.96 -19.18
CA PRO A 332 -14.03 14.17 -18.33
C PRO A 332 -15.25 15.08 -18.56
N ASP A 333 -15.95 14.89 -19.68
CA ASP A 333 -17.19 15.59 -20.04
C ASP A 333 -18.47 14.79 -19.73
N ASP A 334 -18.34 13.66 -19.04
CA ASP A 334 -19.39 12.71 -18.63
C ASP A 334 -20.27 12.15 -19.77
N ARG A 335 -19.84 12.29 -21.03
CA ARG A 335 -20.59 11.79 -22.18
C ARG A 335 -20.39 10.29 -22.44
N PHE A 336 -19.26 9.73 -22.05
CA PHE A 336 -18.91 8.34 -22.33
C PHE A 336 -18.41 7.63 -21.08
N LEU A 337 -18.72 6.33 -21.00
CA LEU A 337 -18.01 5.39 -20.14
C LEU A 337 -16.96 4.67 -20.96
N VAL A 338 -15.80 4.38 -20.37
CA VAL A 338 -14.76 3.51 -20.92
C VAL A 338 -14.59 2.28 -20.05
N TYR A 339 -14.51 1.12 -20.68
CA TYR A 339 -14.58 -0.16 -19.99
C TYR A 339 -13.88 -1.27 -20.77
N THR A 340 -13.54 -2.33 -20.06
CA THR A 340 -13.03 -3.58 -20.62
C THR A 340 -14.20 -4.48 -20.96
N GLY A 341 -14.28 -4.97 -22.20
CA GLY A 341 -15.33 -5.86 -22.65
C GLY A 341 -14.75 -7.14 -23.19
N GLU A 342 -15.22 -8.29 -22.69
CA GLU A 342 -14.90 -9.56 -23.33
C GLU A 342 -15.89 -9.80 -24.47
N ARG A 343 -15.41 -10.00 -25.69
CA ARG A 343 -16.25 -10.35 -26.85
C ARG A 343 -15.56 -11.45 -27.65
N ASN A 344 -16.16 -12.64 -27.65
CA ASN A 344 -15.65 -13.82 -28.35
C ASN A 344 -14.27 -14.30 -27.84
N GLY A 345 -14.03 -14.23 -26.52
CA GLY A 345 -12.79 -14.70 -25.90
C GLY A 345 -11.62 -13.72 -25.93
N GLU A 346 -11.80 -12.51 -26.46
CA GLU A 346 -10.82 -11.42 -26.43
C GLU A 346 -11.30 -10.31 -25.49
N TYR A 347 -10.38 -9.72 -24.73
CA TYR A 347 -10.65 -8.59 -23.86
C TYR A 347 -10.10 -7.31 -24.48
N ASP A 348 -11.00 -6.45 -24.93
CA ASP A 348 -10.66 -5.16 -25.54
C ASP A 348 -11.27 -4.01 -24.75
N LEU A 349 -10.76 -2.80 -25.02
CA LEU A 349 -11.34 -1.58 -24.52
C LEU A 349 -12.47 -1.10 -25.43
N TYR A 350 -13.55 -0.66 -24.79
CA TYR A 350 -14.71 -0.08 -25.43
C TYR A 350 -15.06 1.24 -24.77
N LYS A 351 -15.80 2.08 -25.51
CA LYS A 351 -16.56 3.18 -24.93
C LYS A 351 -18.01 3.15 -25.37
N ILE A 352 -18.90 3.67 -24.53
CA ILE A 352 -20.34 3.74 -24.78
C ILE A 352 -20.88 5.07 -24.25
N PRO A 353 -21.92 5.69 -24.86
CA PRO A 353 -22.57 6.85 -24.25
C PRO A 353 -23.04 6.53 -22.83
N ALA A 354 -22.88 7.48 -21.90
CA ALA A 354 -23.18 7.25 -20.48
C ALA A 354 -24.66 6.90 -20.19
N ASP A 355 -25.57 7.32 -21.08
CA ASP A 355 -27.00 6.99 -21.00
C ASP A 355 -27.37 5.71 -21.77
N GLY A 356 -26.37 4.94 -22.22
CA GLY A 356 -26.52 3.74 -23.04
C GLY A 356 -26.55 4.02 -24.54
N GLY A 357 -26.45 2.96 -25.34
CA GLY A 357 -26.45 3.07 -26.80
C GLY A 357 -25.54 2.05 -27.48
N GLU A 358 -24.90 2.48 -28.57
CA GLU A 358 -23.95 1.66 -29.32
C GLU A 358 -22.55 1.73 -28.69
N GLU A 359 -21.94 0.56 -28.47
CA GLU A 359 -20.55 0.45 -28.02
C GLU A 359 -19.58 0.67 -29.18
N ILE A 360 -18.50 1.41 -28.93
CA ILE A 360 -17.39 1.67 -29.86
C ILE A 360 -16.17 0.93 -29.35
N ARG A 361 -15.66 -0.01 -30.13
CA ARG A 361 -14.42 -0.74 -29.83
C ARG A 361 -13.21 0.16 -30.06
N LEU A 362 -12.31 0.27 -29.08
CA LEU A 362 -11.12 1.13 -29.12
C LEU A 362 -9.84 0.35 -29.41
N THR A 363 -9.75 -0.91 -28.97
CA THR A 363 -8.58 -1.76 -29.22
C THR A 363 -8.94 -3.05 -29.94
N THR A 364 -7.94 -3.67 -30.56
CA THR A 364 -8.10 -4.92 -31.35
C THR A 364 -6.89 -5.85 -31.20
N ALA A 365 -6.04 -5.61 -30.21
CA ALA A 365 -4.86 -6.44 -29.97
C ALA A 365 -5.31 -7.77 -29.35
N GLU A 366 -4.68 -8.87 -29.75
CA GLU A 366 -4.96 -10.18 -29.17
C GLU A 366 -4.56 -10.21 -27.69
N GLY A 367 -5.39 -10.85 -26.86
CA GLY A 367 -5.16 -11.05 -25.44
C GLY A 367 -6.02 -10.14 -24.57
N LEU A 368 -5.35 -9.42 -23.67
CA LEU A 368 -5.98 -8.66 -22.60
C LEU A 368 -5.54 -7.21 -22.61
N ASP A 369 -6.48 -6.32 -22.94
CA ASP A 369 -6.43 -4.89 -22.65
C ASP A 369 -7.41 -4.58 -21.51
N ASP A 370 -6.95 -3.87 -20.47
CA ASP A 370 -7.75 -3.65 -19.26
C ASP A 370 -7.42 -2.32 -18.56
N GLY A 371 -8.18 -1.97 -17.50
CA GLY A 371 -7.82 -0.90 -16.57
C GLY A 371 -7.81 0.50 -17.18
N SER A 372 -8.77 0.82 -18.05
CA SER A 372 -8.75 2.06 -18.83
C SER A 372 -9.18 3.33 -18.07
N GLU A 373 -8.41 4.41 -18.14
CA GLU A 373 -8.72 5.70 -17.50
C GLU A 373 -8.41 6.89 -18.42
N TYR A 374 -9.30 7.90 -18.46
CA TYR A 374 -9.04 9.14 -19.19
C TYR A 374 -8.07 10.06 -18.44
N THR A 375 -7.24 10.80 -19.18
CA THR A 375 -6.57 11.96 -18.60
C THR A 375 -7.59 13.08 -18.28
N PRO A 376 -7.34 13.94 -17.27
CA PRO A 376 -8.26 15.02 -16.92
C PRO A 376 -8.55 16.01 -18.06
N ASP A 377 -7.62 16.19 -18.99
CA ASP A 377 -7.80 17.02 -20.20
C ASP A 377 -8.55 16.32 -21.33
N GLY A 378 -8.83 15.02 -21.19
CA GLY A 378 -9.50 14.18 -22.18
C GLY A 378 -8.65 13.87 -23.41
N GLU A 379 -7.35 14.17 -23.42
CA GLU A 379 -6.49 13.97 -24.58
C GLU A 379 -6.05 12.52 -24.80
N TYR A 380 -6.05 11.70 -23.74
CA TYR A 380 -5.59 10.31 -23.76
C TYR A 380 -6.46 9.41 -22.89
N ILE A 381 -6.39 8.11 -23.20
CA ILE A 381 -6.84 7.01 -22.35
C ILE A 381 -5.61 6.17 -22.00
N TYR A 382 -5.31 6.03 -20.71
CA TYR A 382 -4.32 5.10 -20.17
C TYR A 382 -4.98 3.74 -19.97
N PHE A 383 -4.22 2.66 -20.13
CA PHE A 383 -4.70 1.30 -19.93
C PHE A 383 -3.51 0.36 -19.75
N ASN A 384 -3.76 -0.89 -19.37
CA ASN A 384 -2.74 -1.94 -19.36
C ASN A 384 -2.99 -2.99 -20.45
N SER A 385 -1.93 -3.56 -21.02
CA SER A 385 -2.04 -4.56 -22.09
C SER A 385 -0.92 -5.59 -22.06
N VAL A 386 -1.25 -6.84 -22.36
CA VAL A 386 -0.29 -7.96 -22.54
C VAL A 386 0.32 -8.04 -23.95
N ARG A 387 -0.02 -7.11 -24.85
CA ARG A 387 0.36 -7.18 -26.29
C ARG A 387 1.87 -7.23 -26.57
N SER A 388 2.71 -6.84 -25.61
CA SER A 388 4.17 -6.90 -25.68
C SER A 388 4.79 -8.12 -24.98
N GLY A 389 3.96 -8.99 -24.37
CA GLY A 389 4.37 -10.24 -23.72
C GLY A 389 4.32 -10.22 -22.18
N SER A 390 4.49 -9.05 -21.56
CA SER A 390 4.19 -8.76 -20.15
C SER A 390 3.00 -7.79 -20.08
N MET A 391 2.37 -7.68 -18.90
CA MET A 391 1.36 -6.64 -18.73
C MET A 391 2.04 -5.30 -18.54
N GLU A 392 1.84 -4.38 -19.48
CA GLU A 392 2.48 -3.06 -19.47
C GLU A 392 1.46 -1.95 -19.49
N ILE A 393 1.86 -0.74 -19.07
CA ILE A 393 1.05 0.47 -19.18
C ILE A 393 1.20 1.06 -20.57
N TRP A 394 0.07 1.38 -21.17
CA TRP A 394 -0.07 2.01 -22.47
C TRP A 394 -0.95 3.24 -22.37
N ARG A 395 -0.89 4.09 -23.40
CA ARG A 395 -1.88 5.14 -23.64
C ARG A 395 -2.28 5.19 -25.11
N MET A 396 -3.45 5.75 -25.40
CA MET A 396 -3.94 5.99 -26.77
C MET A 396 -4.80 7.25 -26.81
N ARG A 397 -5.12 7.75 -28.01
CA ARG A 397 -6.14 8.80 -28.17
C ARG A 397 -7.55 8.24 -27.87
N PRO A 398 -8.51 9.08 -27.47
CA PRO A 398 -9.89 8.65 -27.15
C PRO A 398 -10.66 7.95 -28.27
N ASP A 399 -10.19 8.03 -29.52
CA ASP A 399 -10.75 7.33 -30.67
C ASP A 399 -10.10 5.97 -30.93
N GLY A 400 -9.18 5.53 -30.08
CA GLY A 400 -8.43 4.27 -30.21
C GLY A 400 -7.15 4.39 -31.03
N SER A 401 -6.87 5.55 -31.62
CA SER A 401 -5.67 5.76 -32.44
C SER A 401 -4.41 6.00 -31.61
N HIS A 402 -3.26 5.78 -32.24
CA HIS A 402 -1.93 6.05 -31.68
C HIS A 402 -1.64 5.38 -30.31
N PRO A 403 -1.77 4.04 -30.18
CA PRO A 403 -1.34 3.36 -28.97
C PRO A 403 0.19 3.48 -28.78
N GLU A 404 0.60 3.81 -27.56
CA GLU A 404 1.98 4.01 -27.13
C GLU A 404 2.24 3.24 -25.84
N GLN A 405 3.31 2.44 -25.80
CA GLN A 405 3.77 1.72 -24.62
C GLN A 405 4.60 2.64 -23.73
N LEU A 406 4.32 2.69 -22.43
CA LEU A 406 4.97 3.58 -21.48
C LEU A 406 5.87 2.85 -20.48
N THR A 407 5.57 1.58 -20.20
CA THR A 407 6.43 0.73 -19.38
C THR A 407 6.92 -0.47 -20.20
N ASP A 408 8.18 -0.82 -19.95
CA ASP A 408 8.82 -2.03 -20.45
C ASP A 408 9.86 -2.40 -19.40
N ASP A 409 9.38 -3.03 -18.33
CA ASP A 409 10.23 -3.47 -17.24
C ASP A 409 9.92 -4.91 -16.83
N ARG A 410 10.61 -5.40 -15.80
CA ARG A 410 10.49 -6.82 -15.39
C ARG A 410 9.21 -7.13 -14.62
N PHE A 411 8.29 -6.18 -14.46
CA PHE A 411 7.07 -6.34 -13.66
C PHE A 411 5.85 -6.46 -14.57
N ASN A 412 4.74 -6.95 -14.02
CA ASN A 412 3.44 -6.84 -14.67
C ASN A 412 2.71 -5.65 -14.05
N ASN A 413 2.46 -4.62 -14.85
CA ASN A 413 1.99 -3.30 -14.45
C ASN A 413 0.49 -3.16 -14.78
N TRP A 414 -0.32 -2.94 -13.75
CA TRP A 414 -1.79 -3.00 -13.79
C TRP A 414 -2.41 -1.73 -13.20
N PHE A 415 -3.62 -1.39 -13.67
CA PHE A 415 -4.47 -0.34 -13.10
C PHE A 415 -3.79 1.04 -13.06
N PRO A 416 -3.50 1.66 -14.23
CA PRO A 416 -2.98 3.01 -14.28
C PRO A 416 -4.03 4.04 -13.88
N HIS A 417 -3.70 4.87 -12.87
CA HIS A 417 -4.54 5.97 -12.40
C HIS A 417 -3.82 7.30 -12.52
N VAL A 418 -4.41 8.23 -13.25
CA VAL A 418 -3.84 9.54 -13.57
C VAL A 418 -4.13 10.50 -12.41
N SER A 419 -3.11 11.28 -12.00
CA SER A 419 -3.30 12.30 -10.98
C SER A 419 -4.26 13.40 -11.47
N PRO A 420 -5.03 14.06 -10.58
CA PRO A 420 -5.97 15.11 -10.97
C PRO A 420 -5.34 16.30 -11.73
N ASP A 421 -4.05 16.56 -11.52
CA ASP A 421 -3.29 17.58 -12.23
C ASP A 421 -2.75 17.13 -13.61
N GLY A 422 -2.96 15.86 -13.97
CA GLY A 422 -2.51 15.26 -15.23
C GLY A 422 -1.00 15.08 -15.35
N GLN A 423 -0.23 15.11 -14.25
CA GLN A 423 1.23 15.09 -14.30
C GLN A 423 1.86 13.73 -13.97
N THR A 424 1.14 12.86 -13.27
CA THR A 424 1.66 11.59 -12.72
C THR A 424 0.67 10.46 -12.97
N VAL A 425 1.19 9.25 -13.17
CA VAL A 425 0.39 8.02 -13.17
C VAL A 425 0.85 7.14 -12.02
N VAL A 426 -0.10 6.63 -11.22
CA VAL A 426 0.12 5.58 -10.22
C VAL A 426 -0.41 4.27 -10.75
N PHE A 427 0.28 3.17 -10.49
CA PHE A 427 -0.13 1.84 -10.91
C PHE A 427 0.39 0.76 -9.98
N LEU A 428 -0.18 -0.43 -10.09
CA LEU A 428 0.16 -1.62 -9.31
C LEU A 428 1.14 -2.49 -10.10
N SER A 429 2.26 -2.89 -9.49
CA SER A 429 3.23 -3.81 -10.11
C SER A 429 3.29 -5.14 -9.39
N TYR A 430 3.04 -6.21 -10.12
CA TYR A 430 3.29 -7.59 -9.70
C TYR A 430 4.69 -8.06 -10.10
N PRO A 431 5.32 -8.95 -9.30
CA PRO A 431 6.57 -9.57 -9.69
C PRO A 431 6.39 -10.45 -10.93
N PRO A 432 7.47 -10.71 -11.71
CA PRO A 432 7.42 -11.52 -12.94
C PRO A 432 7.05 -12.99 -12.70
N SER A 433 7.00 -13.43 -11.44
CA SER A 433 6.51 -14.76 -11.07
C SER A 433 4.98 -14.89 -11.18
N VAL A 434 4.26 -13.77 -11.29
CA VAL A 434 2.82 -13.76 -11.59
C VAL A 434 2.67 -13.79 -13.12
N PRO A 435 1.79 -14.63 -13.68
CA PRO A 435 1.52 -14.61 -15.12
C PRO A 435 1.06 -13.22 -15.59
N PRO A 436 1.47 -12.74 -16.78
CA PRO A 436 1.12 -11.41 -17.27
C PRO A 436 -0.38 -11.10 -17.29
N GLY A 437 -1.20 -12.06 -17.71
CA GLY A 437 -2.67 -11.90 -17.76
C GLY A 437 -3.37 -11.98 -16.40
N ASP A 438 -2.64 -12.22 -15.32
CA ASP A 438 -3.22 -12.42 -14.00
C ASP A 438 -2.89 -11.25 -13.05
N HIS A 439 -3.83 -10.93 -12.18
CA HIS A 439 -3.69 -9.92 -11.12
C HIS A 439 -4.25 -10.46 -9.79
N PRO A 440 -3.72 -11.57 -9.24
CA PRO A 440 -4.33 -12.25 -8.11
C PRO A 440 -4.26 -11.45 -6.80
N SER A 441 -5.22 -11.69 -5.90
CA SER A 441 -5.16 -11.21 -4.52
C SER A 441 -3.96 -11.78 -3.73
N TYR A 442 -3.66 -11.14 -2.60
CA TYR A 442 -2.76 -11.64 -1.56
C TYR A 442 -1.32 -11.94 -2.04
N LYS A 443 -0.78 -11.08 -2.88
CA LYS A 443 0.63 -11.09 -3.32
C LYS A 443 1.40 -9.93 -2.72
N HIS A 444 2.73 -10.07 -2.78
CA HIS A 444 3.61 -8.92 -2.64
C HIS A 444 3.56 -8.10 -3.93
N VAL A 445 3.14 -6.83 -3.81
CA VAL A 445 3.00 -5.89 -4.92
C VAL A 445 3.59 -4.54 -4.55
N TYR A 446 3.97 -3.76 -5.56
CA TYR A 446 4.36 -2.37 -5.40
C TYR A 446 3.26 -1.45 -5.91
N LEU A 447 2.98 -0.38 -5.17
CA LEU A 447 2.41 0.81 -5.81
C LEU A 447 3.58 1.63 -6.32
N ARG A 448 3.55 2.00 -7.60
CA ARG A 448 4.58 2.79 -8.26
C ARG A 448 3.97 4.02 -8.90
N LYS A 449 4.79 5.05 -9.09
CA LYS A 449 4.44 6.23 -9.87
C LYS A 449 5.44 6.48 -10.99
N MET A 450 4.99 7.12 -12.05
CA MET A 450 5.85 7.67 -13.10
C MET A 450 5.28 9.00 -13.63
N PRO A 451 6.09 9.85 -14.29
CA PRO A 451 5.58 11.02 -15.02
C PRO A 451 4.54 10.62 -16.07
N ILE A 452 3.61 11.52 -16.39
CA ILE A 452 2.53 11.26 -17.34
C ILE A 452 3.05 10.79 -18.72
N ASP A 453 4.15 11.36 -19.20
CA ASP A 453 4.75 10.97 -20.48
C ASP A 453 5.64 9.72 -20.42
N GLY A 454 5.58 8.97 -19.32
CA GLY A 454 6.43 7.82 -19.05
C GLY A 454 7.77 8.20 -18.40
N GLY A 455 8.62 7.20 -18.19
CA GLY A 455 9.91 7.34 -17.50
C GLY A 455 10.13 6.21 -16.50
N THR A 456 11.23 6.27 -15.75
CA THR A 456 11.55 5.25 -14.74
C THR A 456 10.55 5.30 -13.59
N PRO A 457 9.77 4.24 -13.33
CA PRO A 457 8.78 4.29 -12.26
C PRO A 457 9.41 4.04 -10.89
N GLU A 458 8.99 4.82 -9.90
CA GLU A 458 9.45 4.79 -8.50
C GLU A 458 8.45 4.08 -7.60
N VAL A 459 8.92 3.24 -6.67
CA VAL A 459 8.08 2.59 -5.65
C VAL A 459 7.65 3.58 -4.58
N ILE A 460 6.34 3.79 -4.46
CA ILE A 460 5.74 4.66 -3.43
C ILE A 460 5.13 3.86 -2.28
N ALA A 461 4.77 2.58 -2.50
CA ALA A 461 4.36 1.70 -1.42
C ALA A 461 4.73 0.23 -1.66
N TYR A 462 4.97 -0.46 -0.55
CA TYR A 462 5.23 -1.90 -0.49
C TYR A 462 4.01 -2.53 0.16
N VAL A 463 3.26 -3.34 -0.59
CA VAL A 463 1.91 -3.78 -0.21
C VAL A 463 1.82 -5.31 -0.25
N TYR A 464 1.09 -5.87 0.70
CA TYR A 464 0.57 -7.23 0.58
C TYR A 464 -0.90 -7.08 0.21
N GLY A 465 -1.25 -7.42 -1.03
CA GLY A 465 -2.49 -7.00 -1.68
C GLY A 465 -2.55 -7.58 -3.09
N GLY A 466 -3.03 -6.83 -4.06
CA GLY A 466 -3.20 -7.31 -5.43
C GLY A 466 -4.54 -6.87 -5.99
N GLN A 467 -5.35 -7.82 -6.48
CA GLN A 467 -6.77 -7.59 -6.73
C GLN A 467 -7.42 -6.95 -5.50
N GLY A 468 -8.21 -5.90 -5.73
CA GLY A 468 -8.89 -5.11 -4.71
C GLY A 468 -8.04 -3.97 -4.13
N THR A 469 -6.74 -3.89 -4.42
CA THR A 469 -5.89 -2.81 -3.87
C THR A 469 -6.24 -1.45 -4.46
N ILE A 470 -6.24 -1.34 -5.80
CA ILE A 470 -6.53 -0.10 -6.58
C ILE A 470 -7.11 -0.46 -7.96
N ASN A 471 -8.24 -1.17 -8.06
CA ASN A 471 -8.84 -1.45 -9.39
C ASN A 471 -9.45 -0.20 -10.05
N VAL A 472 -9.63 0.86 -9.28
CA VAL A 472 -10.42 2.06 -9.58
C VAL A 472 -9.62 3.31 -9.18
N PRO A 473 -9.94 4.49 -9.74
CA PRO A 473 -9.24 5.74 -9.47
C PRO A 473 -9.04 6.00 -7.97
N SER A 474 -7.78 6.03 -7.55
CA SER A 474 -7.41 6.01 -6.13
C SER A 474 -6.90 7.35 -5.60
N TRP A 475 -6.80 8.37 -6.46
CA TRP A 475 -6.27 9.69 -6.09
C TRP A 475 -7.25 10.51 -5.24
N SER A 476 -6.71 11.25 -4.28
CA SER A 476 -7.46 12.33 -3.63
C SER A 476 -7.74 13.44 -4.64
N PRO A 477 -8.84 14.21 -4.48
CA PRO A 477 -9.17 15.30 -5.41
C PRO A 477 -8.06 16.37 -5.52
N ASP A 478 -7.26 16.54 -4.46
CA ASP A 478 -6.11 17.46 -4.43
C ASP A 478 -4.81 16.87 -5.01
N GLY A 479 -4.82 15.60 -5.43
CA GLY A 479 -3.67 14.90 -6.00
C GLY A 479 -2.52 14.62 -5.03
N THR A 480 -2.72 14.75 -3.71
CA THR A 480 -1.64 14.57 -2.73
C THR A 480 -1.58 13.17 -2.12
N GLN A 481 -2.67 12.40 -2.23
CA GLN A 481 -2.80 11.11 -1.58
C GLN A 481 -3.40 10.03 -2.49
N ILE A 482 -3.15 8.77 -2.12
CA ILE A 482 -3.76 7.57 -2.71
C ILE A 482 -4.53 6.80 -1.64
N GLY A 483 -5.79 6.45 -1.90
CA GLY A 483 -6.59 5.49 -1.14
C GLY A 483 -6.40 4.08 -1.68
N PHE A 484 -6.19 3.09 -0.83
CA PHE A 484 -5.97 1.70 -1.28
C PHE A 484 -6.29 0.70 -0.18
N VAL A 485 -6.42 -0.57 -0.57
CA VAL A 485 -6.55 -1.69 0.37
C VAL A 485 -5.28 -2.54 0.42
N SER A 486 -4.88 -2.89 1.65
CA SER A 486 -3.91 -3.98 1.91
C SER A 486 -4.55 -5.10 2.72
N ASN A 487 -3.96 -6.29 2.69
CA ASN A 487 -4.54 -7.47 3.32
C ASN A 487 -3.65 -8.04 4.42
N THR A 488 -4.30 -8.68 5.39
CA THR A 488 -3.65 -9.48 6.43
C THR A 488 -4.69 -10.38 7.06
N GLY A 489 -4.29 -11.61 7.38
CA GLY A 489 -5.09 -12.53 8.18
C GLY A 489 -5.49 -11.93 9.51
N THR A 490 -6.67 -12.32 9.99
CA THR A 490 -7.11 -12.00 11.35
C THR A 490 -6.27 -12.75 12.39
N HIS A 491 -6.15 -12.17 13.58
CA HIS A 491 -5.31 -12.66 14.68
C HIS A 491 -6.12 -12.92 15.93
#